data_AF-A0A2M7AWS3-F1
#
_entry.id   AF-A0A2M7AWS3-F1
#
_cell.length_a   1.000
_cell.length_b   1.000
_cell.length_c   1.000
_cell.angle_alpha   90.00
_cell.angle_beta   90.00
_cell.angle_gamma   90.00
#
_symmetry.space_group_name_H-M   'P 1'
#
loop_
_entity.id
_entity.type
_entity.pdbx_description
1 polymer ?
#
loop_
_entity_poly.entity_id
_entity_poly.type
_entity_poly.pdbx_seq_one_letter_code
_entity_poly.pdbx_strand_id
1 'polypeptide(L)'
;MAKEKYLLIDTNIYVQCCALELIEGDDINVLKKLHTLLDQNKLKLLLPEIVQLELYKVLDNKMEDLEKVINGYKEKVNKDSGLDERIKKELTDSLNSLLKDREKNSKDVMGDLEKIFSHKNTIKKELILTPEIFVNAFKYFLHQKKPYNINEPGPIQGDCLMMETVKNYLSSKKDYVLYFCSGNTSDFTKESIGSVKKVHEIPENIKEQFEKIEYYTNLLGLLKMVFKIKISLKSISKFDEQLKILVQKELQKSVEELEKNFKGLDTKLNLFGEDLSVTGSPVTGSIDVGNVSDLVIQKNKSNGKKRESKKTR
;
A
#
# COMPACT_ATOMS: atom_id res chain seq x y z
N MET A 1 -23.40 -18.75 28.71
CA MET A 1 -22.90 -17.39 29.00
C MET A 1 -22.64 -16.71 27.66
N ALA A 2 -22.46 -15.38 27.61
CA ALA A 2 -22.15 -14.72 26.34
C ALA A 2 -20.66 -14.98 26.01
N LYS A 3 -20.40 -15.55 24.84
CA LYS A 3 -19.05 -15.89 24.36
C LYS A 3 -18.17 -14.64 24.30
N GLU A 4 -17.00 -14.68 24.94
CA GLU A 4 -16.06 -13.57 24.98
C GLU A 4 -15.45 -13.33 23.59
N LYS A 5 -15.23 -12.07 23.22
CA LYS A 5 -14.77 -11.68 21.88
C LYS A 5 -13.41 -11.04 21.95
N TYR A 6 -12.41 -11.70 21.38
CA TYR A 6 -11.06 -11.18 21.22
C TYR A 6 -10.83 -10.75 19.77
N LEU A 7 -10.11 -9.65 19.59
CA LEU A 7 -9.67 -9.18 18.28
C LEU A 7 -8.14 -9.14 18.27
N LEU A 8 -7.52 -9.83 17.31
CA LEU A 8 -6.11 -9.70 16.98
C LEU A 8 -6.02 -9.00 15.62
N ILE A 9 -5.19 -7.96 15.54
CA ILE A 9 -4.94 -7.22 14.31
C ILE A 9 -3.45 -7.33 14.00
N ASP A 10 -3.14 -7.77 12.79
CA ASP A 10 -1.79 -7.84 12.24
C ASP A 10 -1.23 -6.43 11.99
N THR A 11 0.09 -6.29 12.06
CA THR A 11 0.84 -5.07 11.74
C THR A 11 0.40 -4.46 10.41
N ASN A 12 0.20 -5.28 9.37
CA ASN A 12 -0.12 -4.75 8.04
C ASN A 12 -1.48 -4.02 7.98
N ILE A 13 -2.46 -4.44 8.78
CA ILE A 13 -3.77 -3.77 8.87
C ILE A 13 -3.65 -2.43 9.59
N TYR A 14 -2.81 -2.32 10.62
CA TYR A 14 -2.52 -1.03 11.25
C TYR A 14 -1.83 -0.07 10.29
N VAL A 15 -0.87 -0.57 9.51
CA VAL A 15 -0.16 0.23 8.49
C VAL A 15 -1.13 0.73 7.39
N GLN A 16 -2.07 -0.10 6.96
CA GLN A 16 -3.16 0.31 6.07
C GLN A 16 -4.02 1.42 6.70
N CYS A 17 -4.36 1.29 7.98
CA CYS A 17 -5.13 2.32 8.71
C CYS A 17 -4.37 3.66 8.78
N CYS A 18 -3.04 3.65 8.86
CA CYS A 18 -2.20 4.86 8.78
C CYS A 18 -2.18 5.51 7.38
N ALA A 19 -2.94 4.97 6.42
CA ALA A 19 -3.13 5.48 5.07
C ALA A 19 -1.84 5.61 4.24
N LEU A 20 -0.77 4.87 4.60
CA LEU A 20 0.44 4.74 3.77
C LEU A 20 0.21 3.81 2.57
N GLU A 21 -0.83 2.97 2.64
CA GLU A 21 -1.30 2.07 1.59
C GLU A 21 -2.81 2.23 1.48
N LEU A 22 -3.28 3.27 0.80
CA LEU A 22 -4.71 3.44 0.58
C LEU A 22 -5.22 2.32 -0.35
N ILE A 23 -6.07 1.44 0.17
CA ILE A 23 -6.98 0.65 -0.64
C ILE A 23 -8.32 1.40 -0.70
N GLU A 24 -9.06 1.24 -1.79
CA GLU A 24 -10.41 1.77 -1.93
C GLU A 24 -11.27 1.49 -0.68
N GLY A 25 -11.79 2.56 -0.05
CA GLY A 25 -12.71 2.46 1.09
C GLY A 25 -12.13 2.84 2.47
N ASP A 26 -10.87 3.23 2.60
CA ASP A 26 -10.22 3.40 3.91
C ASP A 26 -10.39 4.77 4.61
N ASP A 27 -11.13 5.72 4.01
CA ASP A 27 -11.50 7.03 4.62
C ASP A 27 -12.65 6.92 5.66
N ILE A 28 -12.99 5.70 6.05
CA ILE A 28 -14.03 5.45 7.04
C ILE A 28 -13.37 5.52 8.42
N ASN A 29 -14.03 6.18 9.38
CA ASN A 29 -13.66 6.27 10.80
C ASN A 29 -13.53 4.90 11.53
N VAL A 30 -12.84 3.91 10.93
CA VAL A 30 -12.70 2.52 11.35
C VAL A 30 -12.04 2.46 12.73
N LEU A 31 -10.99 3.23 12.96
CA LEU A 31 -10.35 3.34 14.27
C LEU A 31 -11.29 3.90 15.34
N LYS A 32 -12.08 4.94 15.03
CA LYS A 32 -13.09 5.46 15.96
C LYS A 32 -14.19 4.44 16.25
N LYS A 33 -14.57 3.63 15.25
CA LYS A 33 -15.54 2.54 15.44
C LYS A 33 -14.96 1.42 16.32
N LEU A 34 -13.69 1.06 16.11
CA LEU A 34 -12.98 0.13 16.98
C LEU A 34 -12.92 0.66 18.42
N HIS A 35 -12.55 1.93 18.60
CA HIS A 35 -12.58 2.59 19.91
C HIS A 35 -13.96 2.54 20.56
N THR A 36 -15.03 2.82 19.79
CA THR A 36 -16.40 2.74 20.29
C THR A 36 -16.77 1.31 20.76
N LEU A 37 -16.33 0.28 20.03
CA LEU A 37 -16.57 -1.12 20.44
C LEU A 37 -15.82 -1.46 21.73
N LEU A 38 -14.61 -0.92 21.90
CA LEU A 38 -13.84 -1.04 23.12
C LEU A 38 -14.54 -0.31 24.29
N ASP A 39 -15.04 0.92 24.10
CA ASP A 39 -15.79 1.67 25.12
C ASP A 39 -17.04 0.90 25.59
N GLN A 40 -17.75 0.29 24.64
CA GLN A 40 -18.97 -0.49 24.90
C GLN A 40 -18.69 -1.91 25.44
N ASN A 41 -17.42 -2.26 25.68
CA ASN A 41 -17.00 -3.58 26.13
C ASN A 41 -17.53 -4.72 25.23
N LYS A 42 -17.63 -4.46 23.91
CA LYS A 42 -18.14 -5.44 22.93
C LYS A 42 -17.06 -6.41 22.46
N LEU A 43 -15.79 -6.07 22.65
CA LEU A 43 -14.63 -6.89 22.36
C LEU A 43 -13.45 -6.47 23.24
N LYS A 44 -12.44 -7.34 23.34
CA LYS A 44 -11.12 -7.02 23.85
C LYS A 44 -10.10 -7.08 22.72
N LEU A 45 -9.27 -6.05 22.58
CA LEU A 45 -8.18 -6.03 21.60
C LEU A 45 -6.96 -6.71 22.21
N LEU A 46 -6.40 -7.68 21.50
CA LEU A 46 -5.12 -8.30 21.83
C LEU A 46 -4.03 -7.56 21.05
N LEU A 47 -3.09 -6.96 21.78
CA LEU A 47 -1.97 -6.22 21.21
C LEU A 47 -0.64 -6.86 21.65
N PRO A 48 -0.16 -7.88 20.92
CA PRO A 48 1.15 -8.46 21.15
C PRO A 48 2.28 -7.43 21.01
N GLU A 49 3.33 -7.58 21.82
CA GLU A 49 4.51 -6.72 21.78
C GLU A 49 5.16 -6.68 20.39
N ILE A 50 5.24 -7.81 19.70
CA ILE A 50 5.82 -7.91 18.35
C ILE A 50 5.11 -7.00 17.34
N VAL A 51 3.78 -6.90 17.40
CA VAL A 51 2.98 -6.05 16.51
C VAL A 51 3.32 -4.58 16.71
N GLN A 52 3.54 -4.15 17.95
CA GLN A 52 3.94 -2.77 18.24
C GLN A 52 5.35 -2.49 17.70
N LEU A 53 6.31 -3.38 17.96
CA LEU A 53 7.69 -3.23 17.50
C LEU A 53 7.78 -3.17 15.97
N GLU A 54 7.02 -4.00 15.28
CA GLU A 54 6.96 -3.99 13.81
C GLU A 54 6.26 -2.75 13.28
N LEU A 55 5.16 -2.31 13.88
CA LEU A 55 4.40 -1.16 13.41
C LEU A 55 5.27 0.10 13.32
N TYR A 56 5.97 0.47 14.39
CA TYR A 56 6.82 1.66 14.38
C TYR A 56 7.90 1.57 13.30
N LYS A 57 8.61 0.43 13.23
CA LYS A 57 9.66 0.19 12.24
C LYS A 57 9.12 0.27 10.80
N VAL A 58 7.96 -0.33 10.53
CA VAL A 58 7.37 -0.36 9.18
C VAL A 58 6.89 1.03 8.78
N LEU A 59 6.31 1.80 9.69
CA LEU A 59 5.88 3.17 9.40
C LEU A 59 7.06 4.10 9.10
N ASP A 60 8.12 4.04 9.89
CA ASP A 60 9.34 4.83 9.67
C ASP A 60 9.95 4.51 8.30
N ASN A 61 10.16 3.23 8.00
CA ASN A 61 10.69 2.79 6.71
C ASN A 61 9.81 3.24 5.52
N LYS A 62 8.47 3.13 5.65
CA LYS A 62 7.54 3.54 4.59
C LYS A 62 7.56 5.05 4.35
N MET A 63 7.72 5.85 5.39
CA MET A 63 7.87 7.30 5.26
C MET A 63 9.18 7.67 4.58
N GLU A 64 10.29 7.02 4.95
CA GLU A 64 11.58 7.20 4.28
C GLU A 64 11.52 6.82 2.79
N ASP A 65 10.85 5.71 2.47
CA ASP A 65 10.71 5.25 1.09
C ASP A 65 9.82 6.21 0.27
N LEU A 66 8.73 6.72 0.86
CA LEU A 66 7.91 7.75 0.24
C LEU A 66 8.73 9.03 -0.04
N GLU A 67 9.54 9.47 0.91
CA GLU A 67 10.42 10.61 0.75
C GLU A 67 11.42 10.40 -0.39
N LYS A 68 12.08 9.23 -0.46
CA LYS A 68 12.99 8.86 -1.56
C LYS A 68 12.29 8.90 -2.91
N VAL A 69 11.07 8.35 -3.00
CA VAL A 69 10.27 8.37 -4.23
C VAL A 69 9.93 9.79 -4.65
N ILE A 70 9.46 10.62 -3.72
CA ILE A 70 9.13 12.03 -3.96
C ILE A 70 10.36 12.81 -4.42
N ASN A 71 11.50 12.62 -3.76
CA ASN A 71 12.76 13.28 -4.13
C ASN A 71 13.25 12.83 -5.52
N GLY A 72 13.09 11.54 -5.84
CA GLY A 72 13.35 11.03 -7.19
C GLY A 72 12.47 11.68 -8.27
N TYR A 73 11.20 11.97 -7.96
CA TYR A 73 10.33 12.72 -8.88
C TYR A 73 10.75 14.20 -9.00
N LYS A 74 11.10 14.87 -7.90
CA LYS A 74 11.61 16.24 -7.94
C LYS A 74 12.85 16.37 -8.82
N GLU A 75 13.79 15.43 -8.71
CA GLU A 75 14.97 15.41 -9.56
C GLU A 75 14.61 15.29 -11.05
N LYS A 76 13.66 14.42 -11.39
CA LYS A 76 13.18 14.27 -12.77
C LYS A 76 12.55 15.55 -13.29
N VAL A 77 11.68 16.19 -12.50
CA VAL A 77 11.05 17.47 -12.83
C VAL A 77 12.11 18.56 -13.06
N ASN A 78 13.11 18.67 -12.18
CA ASN A 78 14.15 19.68 -12.29
C ASN A 78 15.07 19.48 -13.52
N LYS A 79 15.37 18.21 -13.86
CA LYS A 79 16.23 17.84 -15.00
C LYS A 79 15.50 17.92 -16.36
N ASP A 80 14.18 18.04 -16.38
CA ASP A 80 13.41 18.12 -17.62
C ASP A 80 13.60 19.52 -18.26
N SER A 81 14.28 19.57 -19.40
CA SER A 81 14.52 20.82 -20.14
C SER A 81 13.30 21.30 -20.94
N GLY A 82 12.25 20.47 -21.07
CA GLY A 82 11.01 20.81 -21.76
C GLY A 82 9.96 21.47 -20.85
N LEU A 83 10.15 21.45 -19.53
CA LEU A 83 9.26 22.11 -18.58
C LEU A 83 9.71 23.54 -18.30
N ASP A 84 8.74 24.46 -18.26
CA ASP A 84 8.98 25.83 -17.79
C ASP A 84 9.31 25.86 -16.29
N GLU A 85 10.18 26.78 -15.87
CA GLU A 85 10.62 26.90 -14.47
C GLU A 85 9.47 27.16 -13.49
N ARG A 86 8.40 27.85 -13.92
CA ARG A 86 7.20 28.02 -13.10
C ARG A 86 6.51 26.68 -12.85
N ILE A 87 6.36 25.87 -13.89
CA ILE A 87 5.71 24.55 -13.81
C ILE A 87 6.54 23.61 -12.92
N LYS A 88 7.88 23.63 -13.07
CA LYS A 88 8.79 22.85 -12.20
C LYS A 88 8.60 23.21 -10.73
N LYS A 89 8.50 24.49 -10.43
CA LYS A 89 8.25 24.99 -9.07
C LYS A 89 6.90 24.51 -8.55
N GLU A 90 5.82 24.68 -9.32
CA GLU A 90 4.46 24.25 -8.93
C GLU A 90 4.38 22.74 -8.66
N LEU A 91 5.04 21.91 -9.49
CA LEU A 91 5.13 20.46 -9.29
C LEU A 91 5.94 20.11 -8.04
N THR A 92 7.08 20.76 -7.83
CA THR A 92 7.93 20.54 -6.66
C THR A 92 7.22 20.93 -5.36
N ASP A 93 6.51 22.05 -5.35
CA ASP A 93 5.71 22.50 -4.22
C ASP A 93 4.54 21.56 -3.94
N SER A 94 3.88 21.04 -4.99
CA SER A 94 2.82 20.03 -4.85
C SER A 94 3.35 18.72 -4.23
N LEU A 95 4.52 18.26 -4.68
CA LEU A 95 5.20 17.09 -4.13
C LEU A 95 5.60 17.29 -2.66
N ASN A 96 6.06 18.49 -2.30
CA ASN A 96 6.36 18.86 -0.91
C ASN A 96 5.10 18.89 -0.03
N SER A 97 4.00 19.46 -0.53
CA SER A 97 2.73 19.46 0.18
C SER A 97 2.24 18.04 0.44
N LEU A 98 2.32 17.17 -0.58
CA LEU A 98 1.93 15.78 -0.46
C LEU A 98 2.70 15.06 0.66
N LEU A 99 4.03 15.24 0.73
CA LEU A 99 4.84 14.64 1.79
C LEU A 99 4.41 15.13 3.18
N LYS A 100 4.23 16.46 3.34
CA LYS A 100 3.79 17.07 4.60
C LYS A 100 2.41 16.60 5.03
N ASP A 101 1.47 16.50 4.09
CA ASP A 101 0.11 16.02 4.35
C ASP A 101 0.13 14.56 4.81
N ARG A 102 1.01 13.73 4.21
CA ARG A 102 1.19 12.32 4.62
C ARG A 102 1.84 12.18 5.98
N GLU A 103 2.88 12.96 6.27
CA GLU A 103 3.51 13.00 7.60
C GLU A 103 2.50 13.39 8.68
N LYS A 104 1.72 14.45 8.41
CA LYS A 104 0.68 14.92 9.33
C LYS A 104 -0.38 13.85 9.54
N ASN A 105 -0.92 13.27 8.47
CA ASN A 105 -1.94 12.23 8.56
C ASN A 105 -1.43 11.00 9.31
N SER A 106 -0.20 10.56 9.04
CA SER A 106 0.42 9.45 9.76
C SER A 106 0.51 9.73 11.27
N LYS A 107 0.95 10.92 11.66
CA LYS A 107 0.99 11.35 13.08
C LYS A 107 -0.40 11.41 13.71
N ASP A 108 -1.38 11.99 13.03
CA ASP A 108 -2.75 12.11 13.52
C ASP A 108 -3.36 10.71 13.76
N VAL A 109 -3.18 9.79 12.81
CA VAL A 109 -3.66 8.40 12.93
C VAL A 109 -2.91 7.63 14.03
N MET A 110 -1.60 7.82 14.16
CA MET A 110 -0.83 7.20 15.24
C MET A 110 -1.32 7.67 16.61
N GLY A 111 -1.66 8.95 16.77
CA GLY A 111 -2.28 9.45 17.99
C GLY A 111 -3.63 8.78 18.30
N ASP A 112 -4.41 8.41 17.30
CA ASP A 112 -5.64 7.62 17.49
C ASP A 112 -5.36 6.15 17.83
N LEU A 113 -4.33 5.54 17.23
CA LEU A 113 -3.88 4.19 17.58
C LEU A 113 -3.34 4.11 19.01
N GLU A 114 -2.57 5.08 19.46
CA GLU A 114 -2.05 5.14 20.83
C GLU A 114 -3.17 5.17 21.88
N LYS A 115 -4.28 5.88 21.59
CA LYS A 115 -5.48 5.87 22.43
C LYS A 115 -6.09 4.47 22.49
N ILE A 116 -6.20 3.78 21.34
CA ILE A 116 -6.68 2.40 21.27
C ILE A 116 -5.73 1.47 22.05
N PHE A 117 -4.42 1.60 21.89
CA PHE A 117 -3.41 0.77 22.55
C PHE A 117 -3.34 0.98 24.07
N SER A 118 -3.78 2.15 24.53
CA SER A 118 -3.85 2.49 25.95
C SER A 118 -5.24 2.27 26.57
N HIS A 119 -6.22 1.85 25.77
CA HIS A 119 -7.59 1.62 26.23
C HIS A 119 -7.67 0.43 27.21
N LYS A 120 -8.54 0.51 28.22
CA LYS A 120 -8.69 -0.53 29.28
C LYS A 120 -9.06 -1.93 28.76
N ASN A 121 -9.74 -1.99 27.62
CA ASN A 121 -10.13 -3.23 26.94
C ASN A 121 -9.10 -3.67 25.88
N THR A 122 -7.92 -3.05 25.87
CA THR A 122 -6.77 -3.51 25.10
C THR A 122 -5.81 -4.21 26.03
N ILE A 123 -5.60 -5.50 25.77
CA ILE A 123 -4.70 -6.36 26.51
C ILE A 123 -3.32 -6.24 25.86
N LYS A 124 -2.30 -5.86 26.64
CA LYS A 124 -0.92 -5.71 26.17
C LYS A 124 0.13 -6.22 27.15
N LYS A 125 -0.11 -6.05 28.45
CA LYS A 125 0.87 -6.39 29.50
C LYS A 125 1.10 -7.90 29.60
N GLU A 126 0.09 -8.68 29.27
CA GLU A 126 0.10 -10.14 29.27
C GLU A 126 0.50 -10.73 27.92
N LEU A 127 0.71 -9.89 26.90
CA LEU A 127 1.09 -10.29 25.53
C LEU A 127 2.52 -9.82 25.20
N ILE A 128 3.42 -9.91 26.18
CA ILE A 128 4.84 -9.64 26.02
C ILE A 128 5.58 -10.86 25.49
N LEU A 129 6.71 -10.65 24.81
CA LEU A 129 7.58 -11.72 24.37
C LEU A 129 8.34 -12.31 25.56
N THR A 130 8.37 -13.63 25.64
CA THR A 130 9.09 -14.39 26.67
C THR A 130 10.01 -15.41 26.02
N PRO A 131 11.06 -15.90 26.71
CA PRO A 131 11.92 -16.95 26.18
C PRO A 131 11.15 -18.19 25.72
N GLU A 132 10.07 -18.55 26.42
CA GLU A 132 9.19 -19.66 26.03
C GLU A 132 8.47 -19.41 24.70
N ILE A 133 7.95 -18.19 24.50
CA ILE A 133 7.35 -17.78 23.23
C ILE A 133 8.37 -17.89 22.10
N PHE A 134 9.60 -17.42 22.29
CA PHE A 134 10.65 -17.57 21.28
C PHE A 134 10.95 -19.03 20.94
N VAL A 135 11.10 -19.88 21.96
CA VAL A 135 11.36 -21.31 21.76
C VAL A 135 10.21 -21.99 21.02
N ASN A 136 8.96 -21.67 21.36
CA ASN A 136 7.81 -22.27 20.70
C ASN A 136 7.58 -21.71 19.29
N ALA A 137 7.83 -20.41 19.06
CA ALA A 137 7.81 -19.81 17.73
C ALA A 137 8.86 -20.48 16.82
N PHE A 138 10.07 -20.75 17.34
CA PHE A 138 11.11 -21.47 16.61
C PHE A 138 10.70 -22.90 16.21
N LYS A 139 9.80 -23.55 16.96
CA LYS A 139 9.27 -24.87 16.58
C LYS A 139 8.43 -24.82 15.29
N TYR A 140 7.84 -23.68 14.93
CA TYR A 140 7.15 -23.56 13.63
C TYR A 140 8.14 -23.65 12.46
N PHE A 141 9.30 -23.00 12.60
CA PHE A 141 10.41 -23.11 11.64
C PHE A 141 10.87 -24.56 11.49
N LEU A 142 11.15 -25.26 12.61
CA LEU A 142 11.62 -26.65 12.57
C LEU A 142 10.63 -27.59 11.89
N HIS A 143 9.33 -27.41 12.12
CA HIS A 143 8.29 -28.23 11.52
C HIS A 143 7.84 -27.74 10.14
N GLN A 144 8.31 -26.57 9.70
CA GLN A 144 7.85 -25.86 8.49
C GLN A 144 6.32 -25.72 8.43
N LYS A 145 5.70 -25.38 9.57
CA LYS A 145 4.25 -25.24 9.70
C LYS A 145 3.85 -23.77 9.75
N LYS A 146 2.70 -23.44 9.14
CA LYS A 146 2.12 -22.10 9.20
C LYS A 146 1.99 -21.58 10.65
N PRO A 147 2.28 -20.31 10.92
CA PRO A 147 2.43 -19.24 9.92
C PRO A 147 3.86 -19.09 9.37
N TYR A 148 4.77 -20.05 9.61
CA TYR A 148 6.11 -20.00 9.03
C TYR A 148 6.08 -19.83 7.50
N ASN A 149 6.85 -18.87 7.01
CA ASN A 149 7.05 -18.57 5.60
C ASN A 149 8.50 -18.87 5.19
N ILE A 150 8.70 -19.84 4.29
CA ILE A 150 10.03 -20.24 3.83
C ILE A 150 10.78 -19.12 3.08
N ASN A 151 10.06 -18.12 2.56
CA ASN A 151 10.64 -17.00 1.83
C ASN A 151 11.08 -15.85 2.75
N GLU A 152 10.66 -15.84 4.01
CA GLU A 152 11.10 -14.86 4.99
C GLU A 152 12.42 -15.33 5.63
N PRO A 153 13.45 -14.47 5.68
CA PRO A 153 14.77 -14.86 6.15
C PRO A 153 14.77 -15.15 7.66
N GLY A 154 15.51 -16.20 8.02
CA GLY A 154 15.82 -16.51 9.40
C GLY A 154 14.77 -17.39 10.10
N PRO A 155 15.13 -17.92 11.28
CA PRO A 155 14.30 -18.90 11.98
C PRO A 155 13.26 -18.30 12.93
N ILE A 156 13.34 -17.00 13.20
CA ILE A 156 12.43 -16.26 14.08
C ILE A 156 11.66 -15.28 13.20
N GLN A 157 10.36 -15.52 13.03
CA GLN A 157 9.47 -14.74 12.18
C GLN A 157 8.39 -14.08 13.03
N GLY A 158 8.02 -12.85 12.66
CA GLY A 158 7.04 -12.02 13.37
C GLY A 158 5.69 -12.72 13.55
N ASP A 159 5.20 -13.30 12.46
CA ASP A 159 3.92 -14.03 12.42
C ASP A 159 3.90 -15.23 13.39
N CYS A 160 5.02 -15.94 13.50
CA CYS A 160 5.16 -17.07 14.43
C CYS A 160 5.16 -16.61 15.89
N LEU A 161 5.87 -15.51 16.18
CA LEU A 161 5.88 -14.90 17.52
C LEU A 161 4.49 -14.40 17.91
N MET A 162 3.81 -13.69 17.00
CA MET A 162 2.46 -13.14 17.24
C MET A 162 1.47 -14.24 17.62
N MET A 163 1.42 -15.31 16.82
CA MET A 163 0.49 -16.42 17.08
C MET A 163 0.81 -17.16 18.37
N GLU A 164 2.09 -17.39 18.66
CA GLU A 164 2.49 -18.07 19.88
C GLU A 164 2.19 -17.23 21.13
N THR A 165 2.41 -15.91 21.10
CA THR A 165 2.04 -15.00 22.18
C THR A 165 0.54 -15.05 22.46
N VAL A 166 -0.29 -15.01 21.42
CA VAL A 166 -1.75 -15.03 21.56
C VAL A 166 -2.26 -16.40 22.01
N LYS A 167 -1.70 -17.49 21.48
CA LYS A 167 -1.97 -18.86 21.94
C LYS A 167 -1.69 -18.99 23.43
N ASN A 168 -0.51 -18.55 23.87
CA ASN A 168 -0.12 -18.66 25.26
C ASN A 168 -1.11 -17.94 26.20
N TYR A 169 -1.51 -16.71 25.86
CA TYR A 169 -2.48 -15.94 26.63
C TYR A 169 -3.88 -16.60 26.68
N LEU A 170 -4.36 -17.11 25.54
CA LEU A 170 -5.70 -17.69 25.43
C LEU A 170 -5.80 -19.13 25.90
N SER A 171 -4.67 -19.82 26.15
CA SER A 171 -4.64 -21.23 26.58
C SER A 171 -5.43 -21.52 27.86
N SER A 172 -5.50 -20.54 28.77
CA SER A 172 -6.25 -20.62 30.03
C SER A 172 -7.69 -20.13 29.94
N LYS A 173 -8.11 -19.58 28.79
CA LYS A 173 -9.43 -18.99 28.57
C LYS A 173 -10.39 -20.02 27.96
N LYS A 174 -11.68 -19.87 28.24
CA LYS A 174 -12.77 -20.70 27.72
C LYS A 174 -13.95 -19.83 27.30
N ASP A 175 -14.81 -20.38 26.45
CA ASP A 175 -15.98 -19.72 25.88
C ASP A 175 -15.60 -18.40 25.19
N TYR A 176 -14.66 -18.46 24.22
CA TYR A 176 -14.22 -17.28 23.46
C TYR A 176 -14.16 -17.48 21.93
N VAL A 177 -14.33 -16.40 21.17
CA VAL A 177 -14.01 -16.30 19.74
C VAL A 177 -12.84 -15.33 19.57
N LEU A 178 -11.79 -15.78 18.88
CA LEU A 178 -10.73 -14.93 18.37
C LEU A 178 -11.06 -14.51 16.94
N TYR A 179 -11.27 -13.22 16.72
CA TYR A 179 -11.30 -12.62 15.39
C TYR A 179 -9.88 -12.19 15.04
N PHE A 180 -9.29 -12.79 14.01
CA PHE A 180 -7.97 -12.44 13.54
C PHE A 180 -8.08 -11.68 12.22
N CYS A 181 -7.54 -10.46 12.19
CA CYS A 181 -7.57 -9.57 11.05
C CYS A 181 -6.16 -9.38 10.49
N SER A 182 -5.92 -9.87 9.28
CA SER A 182 -4.62 -9.79 8.59
C SER A 182 -4.82 -9.74 7.09
N GLY A 183 -4.04 -8.91 6.39
CA GLY A 183 -3.96 -8.96 4.93
C GLY A 183 -3.08 -10.10 4.40
N ASN A 184 -2.31 -10.76 5.27
CA ASN A 184 -1.34 -11.80 4.90
C ASN A 184 -2.00 -13.17 4.70
N THR A 185 -2.77 -13.29 3.62
CA THR A 185 -3.53 -14.52 3.34
C THR A 185 -2.63 -15.72 3.04
N SER A 186 -1.45 -15.51 2.44
CA SER A 186 -0.53 -16.60 2.06
C SER A 186 0.00 -17.35 3.27
N ASP A 187 0.18 -16.68 4.40
CA ASP A 187 0.88 -17.25 5.55
C ASP A 187 -0.12 -17.83 6.56
N PHE A 188 -1.31 -17.21 6.65
CA PHE A 188 -2.33 -17.59 7.62
C PHE A 188 -3.50 -18.40 7.08
N THR A 189 -3.64 -18.58 5.76
CA THR A 189 -4.84 -19.21 5.18
C THR A 189 -4.50 -20.32 4.18
N LYS A 190 -5.40 -21.27 3.99
CA LYS A 190 -5.37 -22.23 2.88
C LYS A 190 -6.50 -21.88 1.93
N GLU A 191 -6.26 -22.05 0.63
CA GLU A 191 -7.33 -21.91 -0.35
C GLU A 191 -8.29 -23.10 -0.22
N SER A 192 -9.58 -22.82 -0.02
CA SER A 192 -10.62 -23.85 -0.03
C SER A 192 -10.78 -24.40 -1.46
N ILE A 193 -10.45 -25.68 -1.67
CA ILE A 193 -10.68 -26.35 -2.95
C ILE A 193 -12.20 -26.63 -3.05
N GLY A 194 -12.93 -25.88 -3.87
CA GLY A 194 -14.31 -26.25 -4.25
C GLY A 194 -15.37 -25.14 -4.31
N SER A 195 -15.08 -23.90 -3.91
CA SER A 195 -16.06 -22.80 -3.97
C SER A 195 -15.70 -21.76 -5.05
N VAL A 196 -16.71 -21.32 -5.81
CA VAL A 196 -16.64 -20.27 -6.86
C VAL A 196 -16.13 -18.92 -6.31
N LYS A 197 -16.06 -18.77 -4.98
CA LYS A 197 -15.35 -17.68 -4.29
C LYS A 197 -14.21 -18.28 -3.48
N LYS A 198 -13.01 -17.72 -3.60
CA LYS A 198 -11.88 -18.05 -2.70
C LYS A 198 -12.31 -17.78 -1.26
N VAL A 199 -12.50 -18.83 -0.47
CA VAL A 199 -12.69 -18.70 0.97
C VAL A 199 -11.32 -18.92 1.60
N HIS A 200 -10.90 -17.94 2.40
CA HIS A 200 -9.67 -18.02 3.17
C HIS A 200 -9.93 -18.82 4.45
N GLU A 201 -9.46 -20.06 4.49
CA GLU A 201 -9.64 -20.95 5.64
C GLU A 201 -8.38 -20.99 6.50
N ILE A 202 -8.54 -20.94 7.83
CA ILE A 202 -7.41 -21.06 8.76
C ILE A 202 -6.91 -22.51 8.73
N PRO A 203 -5.60 -22.75 8.51
CA PRO A 203 -4.99 -24.07 8.57
C PRO A 203 -5.31 -24.80 9.88
N GLU A 204 -5.55 -26.10 9.82
CA GLU A 204 -5.87 -26.90 11.01
C GLU A 204 -4.81 -26.78 12.12
N ASN A 205 -3.52 -26.72 11.74
CA ASN A 205 -2.44 -26.58 12.70
C ASN A 205 -2.47 -25.26 13.49
N ILE A 206 -3.15 -24.22 12.99
CA ILE A 206 -3.42 -22.97 13.71
C ILE A 206 -4.76 -23.07 14.43
N LYS A 207 -5.78 -23.58 13.73
CA LYS A 207 -7.16 -23.66 14.22
C LYS A 207 -7.28 -24.48 15.51
N GLU A 208 -6.59 -25.61 15.61
CA GLU A 208 -6.57 -26.50 16.79
C GLU A 208 -5.98 -25.83 18.04
N GLN A 209 -5.27 -24.71 17.89
CA GLN A 209 -4.65 -23.99 19.00
C GLN A 209 -5.63 -23.07 19.74
N PHE A 210 -6.82 -22.84 19.17
CA PHE A 210 -7.81 -21.90 19.69
C PHE A 210 -9.17 -22.59 19.80
N GLU A 211 -9.98 -22.17 20.79
CA GLU A 211 -11.34 -22.72 20.93
C GLU A 211 -12.20 -22.38 19.70
N LYS A 212 -12.11 -21.13 19.24
CA LYS A 212 -12.66 -20.70 17.97
C LYS A 212 -11.85 -19.52 17.44
N ILE A 213 -11.46 -19.61 16.18
CA ILE A 213 -10.77 -18.53 15.46
C ILE A 213 -11.47 -18.27 14.12
N GLU A 214 -11.64 -17.00 13.76
CA GLU A 214 -12.21 -16.56 12.49
C GLU A 214 -11.27 -15.54 11.83
N TYR A 215 -11.02 -15.67 10.53
CA TYR A 215 -10.07 -14.84 9.78
C TYR A 215 -10.77 -13.78 8.94
N TYR A 216 -10.22 -12.57 8.91
CA TYR A 216 -10.70 -11.44 8.12
C TYR A 216 -9.52 -10.75 7.43
N THR A 217 -9.70 -10.34 6.18
CA THR A 217 -8.63 -9.71 5.38
C THR A 217 -8.52 -8.20 5.57
N ASN A 218 -9.53 -7.57 6.16
CA ASN A 218 -9.56 -6.14 6.41
C ASN A 218 -10.48 -5.82 7.58
N LEU A 219 -10.11 -4.79 8.34
CA LEU A 219 -10.80 -4.40 9.56
C LEU A 219 -12.22 -3.91 9.27
N LEU A 220 -12.41 -3.19 8.17
CA LEU A 220 -13.72 -2.68 7.75
C LEU A 220 -14.75 -3.79 7.58
N GLY A 221 -14.40 -4.85 6.87
CA GLY A 221 -15.22 -6.02 6.61
C GLY A 221 -15.57 -6.75 7.90
N LEU A 222 -14.59 -6.94 8.79
CA LEU A 222 -14.79 -7.50 10.12
C LEU A 222 -15.82 -6.69 10.91
N LEU A 223 -15.63 -5.36 11.01
CA LEU A 223 -16.54 -4.47 11.73
C LEU A 223 -17.98 -4.52 11.18
N LYS A 224 -18.14 -4.60 9.86
CA LYS A 224 -19.46 -4.73 9.22
C LYS A 224 -20.10 -6.10 9.48
N MET A 225 -19.35 -7.18 9.27
CA MET A 225 -19.90 -8.54 9.31
C MET A 225 -20.21 -9.00 10.73
N VAL A 226 -19.27 -8.78 11.65
CA VAL A 226 -19.34 -9.27 13.03
C VAL A 226 -20.11 -8.32 13.94
N PHE A 227 -19.83 -7.03 13.84
CA PHE A 227 -20.37 -6.02 14.76
C PHE A 227 -21.53 -5.21 14.17
N LYS A 228 -21.96 -5.52 12.93
CA LYS A 228 -23.08 -4.88 12.24
C LYS A 228 -22.98 -3.36 12.19
N ILE A 229 -21.76 -2.84 12.12
CA ILE A 229 -21.54 -1.39 12.07
C ILE A 229 -21.98 -0.87 10.70
N LYS A 230 -22.92 0.08 10.71
CA LYS A 230 -23.33 0.82 9.51
C LYS A 230 -22.23 1.79 9.11
N ILE A 231 -21.87 1.76 7.85
CA ILE A 231 -20.79 2.57 7.31
C ILE A 231 -21.28 3.25 6.04
N SER A 232 -21.19 4.58 6.03
CA SER A 232 -21.51 5.44 4.90
C SER A 232 -20.33 5.38 3.92
N LEU A 233 -20.52 4.70 2.79
CA LEU A 233 -19.63 4.76 1.63
C LEU A 233 -19.82 6.13 0.96
N LYS A 234 -19.23 7.20 1.49
CA LYS A 234 -19.34 8.55 0.88
C LYS A 234 -18.05 9.12 0.29
N SER A 235 -16.96 8.37 0.32
CA SER A 235 -15.72 8.80 -0.30
C SER A 235 -15.13 7.64 -1.08
N ILE A 236 -14.44 8.00 -2.16
CA ILE A 236 -13.43 7.20 -2.87
C ILE A 236 -13.87 6.67 -4.25
N SER A 237 -13.74 7.54 -5.25
CA SER A 237 -12.94 7.26 -6.46
C SER A 237 -11.86 8.33 -6.67
N LYS A 238 -11.71 9.27 -5.74
CA LYS A 238 -11.08 10.55 -6.05
C LYS A 238 -9.55 10.51 -6.06
N PHE A 239 -8.84 9.69 -5.30
CA PHE A 239 -7.41 9.96 -5.08
C PHE A 239 -6.48 9.57 -6.24
N ASP A 240 -6.49 8.29 -6.66
CA ASP A 240 -5.68 7.84 -7.81
C ASP A 240 -6.15 8.43 -9.13
N GLU A 241 -7.47 8.63 -9.24
CA GLU A 241 -8.09 9.31 -10.37
C GLU A 241 -7.76 10.81 -10.35
N GLN A 242 -7.75 11.49 -9.20
CA GLN A 242 -7.33 12.90 -9.10
C GLN A 242 -5.85 13.08 -9.32
N LEU A 243 -4.97 12.19 -8.85
CA LEU A 243 -3.53 12.28 -9.12
C LEU A 243 -3.26 12.06 -10.61
N LYS A 244 -3.89 11.06 -11.23
CA LYS A 244 -3.83 10.87 -12.69
C LYS A 244 -4.44 12.06 -13.44
N ILE A 245 -5.59 12.57 -13.01
CA ILE A 245 -6.28 13.72 -13.63
C ILE A 245 -5.51 15.02 -13.43
N LEU A 246 -4.90 15.27 -12.27
CA LEU A 246 -4.06 16.45 -12.00
C LEU A 246 -2.81 16.40 -12.85
N VAL A 247 -2.11 15.26 -12.87
CA VAL A 247 -0.92 15.07 -13.71
C VAL A 247 -1.29 15.21 -15.19
N GLN A 248 -2.41 14.63 -15.65
CA GLN A 248 -2.87 14.75 -17.03
C GLN A 248 -3.34 16.15 -17.40
N LYS A 249 -4.12 16.82 -16.53
CA LYS A 249 -4.60 18.20 -16.78
C LYS A 249 -3.46 19.19 -16.84
N GLU A 250 -2.46 19.06 -15.98
CA GLU A 250 -1.33 19.98 -15.98
C GLU A 250 -0.35 19.69 -17.13
N LEU A 251 -0.19 18.42 -17.54
CA LEU A 251 0.47 18.10 -18.81
C LEU A 251 -0.24 18.74 -19.99
N GLN A 252 -1.58 18.65 -20.03
CA GLN A 252 -2.37 19.11 -21.17
C GLN A 252 -2.37 20.64 -21.30
N LYS A 253 -2.46 21.38 -20.19
CA LYS A 253 -2.27 22.84 -20.20
C LYS A 253 -0.88 23.24 -20.69
N SER A 254 0.15 22.51 -20.25
CA SER A 254 1.54 22.77 -20.67
C SER A 254 1.70 22.59 -22.18
N VAL A 255 1.06 21.56 -22.75
CA VAL A 255 1.01 21.34 -24.20
C VAL A 255 0.24 22.45 -24.92
N GLU A 256 -0.92 22.88 -24.41
CA GLU A 256 -1.71 23.95 -25.03
C GLU A 256 -1.01 25.33 -25.00
N GLU A 257 -0.26 25.65 -23.94
CA GLU A 257 0.58 26.85 -23.88
C GLU A 257 1.75 26.78 -24.85
N LEU A 258 2.40 25.62 -24.99
CA LEU A 258 3.45 25.39 -25.98
C LEU A 258 2.91 25.53 -27.41
N GLU A 259 1.73 24.99 -27.72
CA GLU A 259 1.09 25.12 -29.03
C GLU A 259 0.70 26.57 -29.36
N LYS A 260 0.23 27.35 -28.37
CA LYS A 260 -0.02 28.79 -28.54
C LYS A 260 1.26 29.57 -28.82
N ASN A 261 2.35 29.22 -28.12
CA ASN A 261 3.64 29.86 -28.31
C ASN A 261 4.24 29.51 -29.69
N PHE A 262 4.06 28.27 -30.16
CA PHE A 262 4.44 27.85 -31.51
C PHE A 262 3.63 28.55 -32.60
N LYS A 263 2.30 28.64 -32.46
CA LYS A 263 1.45 29.39 -33.42
C LYS A 263 1.79 30.88 -33.46
N GLY A 264 2.13 31.47 -32.31
CA GLY A 264 2.60 32.85 -32.21
C GLY A 264 3.99 33.09 -32.83
N LEU A 265 4.83 32.06 -32.85
CA LEU A 265 6.12 32.05 -33.54
C LEU A 265 5.94 31.94 -35.06
N ASP A 266 5.03 31.10 -35.56
CA ASP A 266 4.69 31.03 -36.99
C ASP A 266 4.07 32.33 -37.51
N THR A 267 3.23 33.00 -36.71
CA THR A 267 2.69 34.32 -37.09
C THR A 267 3.77 35.40 -37.11
N LYS A 268 4.77 35.34 -36.22
CA LYS A 268 5.91 36.26 -36.23
C LYS A 268 6.88 35.96 -37.37
N LEU A 269 7.13 34.69 -37.71
CA LEU A 269 7.96 34.30 -38.86
C LEU A 269 7.33 34.73 -40.19
N ASN A 270 6.01 34.67 -40.32
CA ASN A 270 5.30 35.21 -41.50
C ASN A 270 5.30 36.74 -41.57
N LEU A 271 5.51 37.45 -40.46
CA LEU A 271 5.68 38.91 -40.42
C LEU A 271 7.12 39.36 -40.74
N PHE A 272 8.11 38.46 -40.67
CA PHE A 272 9.50 38.73 -41.07
C PHE A 272 9.84 38.19 -42.47
N GLY A 273 8.89 37.52 -43.14
CA GLY A 273 9.08 36.91 -44.47
C GLY A 273 8.81 37.81 -45.67
N GLU A 274 8.33 39.05 -45.47
CA GLU A 274 7.98 39.95 -46.59
C GLU A 274 9.12 40.87 -47.07
N ASP A 275 10.32 40.83 -46.47
CA ASP A 275 11.39 41.81 -46.78
C ASP A 275 12.76 41.21 -47.18
N LEU A 276 12.75 40.15 -47.99
CA LEU A 276 13.94 39.68 -48.71
C LEU A 276 13.65 39.41 -50.19
N SER A 277 13.40 40.47 -50.95
CA SER A 277 13.55 40.45 -52.40
C SER A 277 15.01 40.70 -52.78
N VAL A 278 15.83 39.65 -52.88
CA VAL A 278 17.07 39.69 -53.67
C VAL A 278 17.24 38.38 -54.45
N THR A 279 16.85 38.47 -55.73
CA THR A 279 17.32 37.79 -56.94
C THR A 279 18.23 36.55 -56.80
N GLY A 280 17.74 35.40 -57.27
CA GLY A 280 18.56 34.22 -57.61
C GLY A 280 17.71 33.02 -58.06
N SER A 281 17.84 32.64 -59.34
CA SER A 281 17.10 31.60 -60.07
C SER A 281 17.10 30.18 -59.43
N PRO A 282 16.14 29.31 -59.80
CA PRO A 282 15.84 28.07 -59.08
C PRO A 282 16.76 26.92 -59.48
N VAL A 283 17.28 26.20 -58.49
CA VAL A 283 17.77 24.83 -58.66
C VAL A 283 16.68 23.89 -58.14
N THR A 284 16.00 23.25 -59.09
CA THR A 284 15.03 22.18 -58.84
C THR A 284 15.75 20.96 -58.26
N GLY A 285 15.59 20.73 -56.96
CA GLY A 285 15.95 19.50 -56.28
C GLY A 285 14.73 18.97 -55.54
N SER A 286 13.95 18.12 -56.21
CA SER A 286 12.86 17.36 -55.62
C SER A 286 13.40 16.41 -54.55
N ILE A 287 13.07 16.67 -53.28
CA ILE A 287 13.22 15.70 -52.19
C ILE A 287 11.81 15.23 -51.82
N ASP A 288 11.60 13.95 -52.06
CA ASP A 288 10.40 13.18 -51.81
C ASP A 288 10.17 13.03 -50.29
N VAL A 289 9.01 13.48 -49.82
CA VAL A 289 8.63 13.42 -48.39
C VAL A 289 7.99 12.05 -48.13
N GLY A 290 8.84 11.05 -47.96
CA GLY A 290 8.44 9.69 -47.58
C GLY A 290 7.96 9.62 -46.13
N ASN A 291 6.68 9.27 -45.96
CA ASN A 291 5.95 8.88 -44.76
C ASN A 291 6.77 8.49 -43.51
N VAL A 292 6.53 9.20 -42.40
CA VAL A 292 7.06 8.92 -41.04
C VAL A 292 6.26 7.82 -40.31
N SER A 293 5.37 7.10 -40.99
CA SER A 293 4.51 6.07 -40.37
C SER A 293 5.18 4.71 -40.12
N ASP A 294 6.39 4.46 -40.64
CA ASP A 294 7.00 3.11 -40.59
C ASP A 294 8.09 2.91 -39.51
N LEU A 295 8.40 3.93 -38.70
CA LEU A 295 9.42 3.84 -37.64
C LEU A 295 8.89 3.35 -36.27
N VAL A 296 7.59 3.05 -36.15
CA VAL A 296 6.98 2.65 -34.87
C VAL A 296 6.82 1.12 -34.70
N ILE A 297 7.06 0.30 -35.73
CA ILE A 297 6.77 -1.15 -35.65
C ILE A 297 8.00 -2.06 -35.45
N GLN A 298 9.25 -1.55 -35.52
CA GLN A 298 10.45 -2.41 -35.39
C GLN A 298 11.14 -2.45 -34.01
N LYS A 299 10.62 -1.79 -32.95
CA LYS A 299 11.22 -1.87 -31.59
C LYS A 299 10.61 -2.92 -30.64
N ASN A 300 9.61 -3.70 -31.07
CA ASN A 300 8.96 -4.73 -30.24
C ASN A 300 9.25 -6.19 -30.67
N LYS A 301 10.41 -6.45 -31.30
CA LYS A 301 10.88 -7.82 -31.62
C LYS A 301 12.37 -8.04 -31.28
N SER A 302 12.80 -7.68 -30.08
CA SER A 302 14.07 -8.19 -29.53
C SER A 302 14.10 -8.08 -28.01
N ASN A 303 13.37 -8.96 -27.33
CA ASN A 303 13.75 -9.48 -26.00
C ASN A 303 12.83 -10.65 -25.65
N GLY A 304 13.04 -11.76 -26.36
CA GLY A 304 12.35 -13.02 -26.11
C GLY A 304 13.12 -14.17 -26.74
N LYS A 305 14.14 -14.69 -26.04
CA LYS A 305 14.47 -16.13 -25.98
C LYS A 305 15.67 -16.44 -25.07
N LYS A 306 15.36 -17.22 -24.03
CA LYS A 306 16.02 -18.44 -23.53
C LYS A 306 17.54 -18.44 -23.29
N ARG A 307 17.93 -18.85 -22.07
CA ARG A 307 18.92 -19.91 -21.86
C ARG A 307 18.55 -20.78 -20.65
N GLU A 308 18.17 -22.02 -20.94
CA GLU A 308 18.12 -23.15 -20.01
C GLU A 308 19.49 -23.86 -19.94
N SER A 309 19.77 -24.38 -18.74
CA SER A 309 20.51 -25.61 -18.40
C SER A 309 21.95 -25.82 -18.88
N LYS A 310 22.83 -26.06 -17.89
CA LYS A 310 23.88 -27.09 -17.97
C LYS A 310 24.01 -27.81 -16.63
N LYS A 311 23.52 -29.05 -16.58
CA LYS A 311 24.00 -30.12 -15.68
C LYS A 311 25.32 -30.63 -16.25
N THR A 312 26.32 -30.85 -15.39
CA THR A 312 27.26 -31.98 -15.57
C THR A 312 27.97 -32.31 -14.27
N ARG A 313 27.81 -33.60 -13.90
CA ARG A 313 28.60 -34.47 -13.00
C ARG A 313 28.75 -34.07 -11.54
#